data_AF-A0A7X4CYE1-F1
#
_entry.id   AF-A0A7X4CYE1-F1
#
_cell.length_a   1.000
_cell.length_b   1.000
_cell.length_c   1.000
_cell.angle_alpha   90.00
_cell.angle_beta   90.00
_cell.angle_gamma   90.00
#
_symmetry.space_group_name_H-M   'P 1'
#
loop_
_entity.id
_entity.type
_entity.pdbx_description
1 polymer ?
#
loop_
_entity_poly.entity_id
_entity_poly.type
_entity_poly.pdbx_seq_one_letter_code
_entity_poly.pdbx_strand_id
1 'polypeptide(L)'
;MAWLFFIDESGHDHKHMPYEVRGGFAIHVSELWPFAQAMQRLEADCFGCRLTDVGKEIKGSSLIDRKRFAFAAQGAPIPDRERRELCRVFLAAGRGGDAPGRDGFTAYGQACLRMARGIVALLKRSGAVLMASAIPRGVVRPRDHRFDDYLRKDVVFLFERFFYFLETKREHGVLVMDETEKREDRRFVARMEKYFTRTATGRHRTTWIVPTPFFVSSDMARAVQAADLCIYAVNWGFRLPGRGMDASRRDEIADMFGADLADLQYRGRGVRDGRAFDSYGIVYVPDPYGPPRA
;
A
#
# COMPACT_ATOMS: atom_id res chain seq x y z
N MET A 1 -11.58 20.47 -5.28
CA MET A 1 -11.55 19.22 -6.08
C MET A 1 -11.54 18.06 -5.08
N ALA A 2 -11.15 16.83 -5.43
CA ALA A 2 -11.24 15.68 -4.52
C ALA A 2 -9.95 14.83 -4.49
N TRP A 3 -9.74 14.14 -3.37
CA TRP A 3 -8.66 13.17 -3.19
C TRP A 3 -9.19 11.74 -3.33
N LEU A 4 -8.41 10.88 -3.98
CA LEU A 4 -8.68 9.46 -4.07
C LEU A 4 -7.70 8.72 -3.15
N PHE A 5 -8.22 7.94 -2.21
CA PHE A 5 -7.42 7.10 -1.34
C PHE A 5 -7.47 5.66 -1.83
N PHE A 6 -6.38 5.23 -2.48
CA PHE A 6 -6.20 3.85 -2.92
C PHE A 6 -5.74 3.01 -1.73
N ILE A 7 -6.54 2.01 -1.37
CA ILE A 7 -6.35 1.16 -0.21
C ILE A 7 -6.19 -0.28 -0.69
N ASP A 8 -5.20 -0.93 -0.12
CA ASP A 8 -4.95 -2.36 -0.28
C ASP A 8 -4.55 -2.98 1.07
N GLU A 9 -4.32 -4.30 1.08
CA GLU A 9 -4.09 -5.13 2.24
C GLU A 9 -2.85 -6.03 2.09
N SER A 10 -2.07 -6.14 3.17
CA SER A 10 -0.87 -6.97 3.21
C SER A 10 -0.84 -7.83 4.48
N GLY A 11 -0.65 -9.14 4.34
CA GLY A 11 -0.49 -10.07 5.46
C GLY A 11 -1.79 -10.67 6.04
N HIS A 12 -2.94 -10.46 5.39
CA HIS A 12 -4.24 -11.03 5.80
C HIS A 12 -4.33 -12.55 5.61
N ASP A 13 -3.40 -13.17 4.86
CA ASP A 13 -3.29 -14.63 4.76
C ASP A 13 -2.67 -15.29 6.01
N HIS A 14 -2.16 -14.47 6.95
CA HIS A 14 -1.49 -14.86 8.19
C HIS A 14 -0.32 -15.84 8.04
N LYS A 15 0.25 -16.01 6.83
CA LYS A 15 1.26 -17.05 6.60
C LYS A 15 2.62 -16.64 7.13
N HIS A 16 3.18 -15.58 6.58
CA HIS A 16 4.61 -15.28 6.75
C HIS A 16 4.90 -13.83 7.12
N MET A 17 3.98 -12.91 6.84
CA MET A 17 4.22 -11.49 7.11
C MET A 17 4.18 -11.18 8.62
N PRO A 18 4.98 -10.23 9.11
CA PRO A 18 5.06 -9.94 10.54
C PRO A 18 3.82 -9.22 11.08
N TYR A 19 3.12 -8.49 10.22
CA TYR A 19 1.90 -7.73 10.55
C TYR A 19 0.81 -7.98 9.53
N GLU A 20 -0.43 -7.66 9.91
CA GLU A 20 -1.47 -7.32 8.95
C GLU A 20 -1.46 -5.80 8.78
N VAL A 21 -1.31 -5.32 7.56
CA VAL A 21 -1.27 -3.91 7.21
C VAL A 21 -2.39 -3.60 6.24
N ARG A 22 -3.16 -2.55 6.53
CA ARG A 22 -4.15 -1.98 5.62
C ARG A 22 -3.81 -0.53 5.37
N GLY A 23 -3.83 -0.09 4.12
CA GLY A 23 -3.50 1.27 3.78
C GLY A 23 -3.14 1.43 2.32
N GLY A 24 -2.43 2.51 2.02
CA GLY A 24 -1.99 2.85 0.68
C GLY A 24 -1.71 4.33 0.61
N PHE A 25 -2.11 5.00 -0.46
CA PHE A 25 -1.85 6.43 -0.61
C PHE A 25 -3.06 7.22 -1.10
N ALA A 26 -3.18 8.45 -0.62
CA ALA A 26 -4.08 9.44 -1.17
C ALA A 26 -3.37 10.26 -2.25
N ILE A 27 -4.05 10.49 -3.37
CA ILE A 27 -3.57 11.34 -4.47
C ILE A 27 -4.70 12.28 -4.91
N HIS A 28 -4.36 13.51 -5.24
CA HIS A 28 -5.34 14.46 -5.75
C HIS A 28 -5.79 14.04 -7.16
N VAL A 29 -7.08 14.20 -7.48
CA VAL A 29 -7.64 13.72 -8.75
C VAL A 29 -6.95 14.30 -9.99
N SER A 30 -6.42 15.53 -9.91
CA SER A 30 -5.65 16.14 -11.01
C SER A 30 -4.36 15.40 -11.33
N GLU A 31 -3.77 14.71 -10.36
CA GLU A 31 -2.48 14.03 -10.49
C GLU A 31 -2.62 12.56 -10.90
N LEU A 32 -3.83 12.00 -10.84
CA LEU A 32 -4.05 10.57 -11.09
C LEU A 32 -3.65 10.15 -12.50
N TRP A 33 -4.08 10.90 -13.52
CA TRP A 33 -3.77 10.55 -14.91
C TRP A 33 -2.29 10.78 -15.25
N PRO A 34 -1.67 11.93 -14.91
CA PRO A 34 -0.22 12.09 -15.02
C PRO A 34 0.58 10.98 -14.34
N PHE A 35 0.18 10.58 -13.12
CA PHE A 35 0.79 9.47 -12.39
C PHE A 35 0.66 8.15 -13.15
N ALA A 36 -0.54 7.81 -13.63
CA ALA A 36 -0.78 6.58 -14.38
C ALA A 36 0.04 6.51 -15.68
N GLN A 37 0.17 7.62 -16.41
CA GLN A 37 1.02 7.70 -17.61
C GLN A 37 2.50 7.55 -17.25
N ALA A 38 2.95 8.15 -16.15
CA ALA A 38 4.33 8.04 -15.72
C ALA A 38 4.67 6.62 -15.24
N MET A 39 3.74 5.93 -14.58
CA MET A 39 3.84 4.50 -14.25
C MET A 39 4.01 3.63 -15.50
N GLN A 40 3.26 3.88 -16.57
CA GLN A 40 3.40 3.16 -17.85
C GLN A 40 4.79 3.34 -18.47
N ARG A 41 5.29 4.58 -18.47
CA ARG A 41 6.62 4.89 -18.98
C ARG A 41 7.70 4.20 -18.14
N LEU A 42 7.58 4.28 -16.82
CA LEU A 42 8.49 3.63 -15.88
C LEU A 42 8.54 2.12 -16.09
N GLU A 43 7.38 1.48 -16.30
CA GLU A 43 7.30 0.04 -16.59
C GLU A 43 8.08 -0.32 -17.86
N ALA A 44 7.84 0.40 -18.96
CA ALA A 44 8.56 0.20 -20.22
C ALA A 44 10.08 0.48 -20.08
N ASP A 45 10.46 1.49 -19.29
CA ASP A 45 11.85 1.81 -18.99
C ASP A 45 12.52 0.75 -18.11
N CYS A 46 11.76 0.06 -17.26
CA CYS A 46 12.29 -0.98 -16.39
C CYS A 46 12.44 -2.32 -17.13
N PHE A 47 11.39 -2.76 -17.83
CA PHE A 47 11.30 -4.11 -18.37
C PHE A 47 11.48 -4.19 -19.89
N GLY A 48 11.41 -3.07 -20.59
CA GLY A 48 11.46 -3.03 -22.05
C GLY A 48 10.13 -3.37 -22.73
N CYS A 49 9.10 -3.76 -21.98
CA CYS A 49 7.74 -4.04 -22.44
C CYS A 49 6.75 -3.70 -21.31
N ARG A 50 5.44 -3.79 -21.58
CA ARG A 50 4.43 -3.77 -20.51
C ARG A 50 4.30 -5.18 -19.91
N LEU A 51 4.10 -5.29 -18.61
CA LEU A 51 3.95 -6.59 -17.97
C LEU A 51 2.63 -7.26 -18.38
N THR A 52 1.58 -6.47 -18.63
CA THR A 52 0.29 -6.97 -19.13
C THR A 52 0.44 -7.71 -20.45
N ASP A 53 1.33 -7.24 -21.34
CA ASP A 53 1.57 -7.87 -22.64
C ASP A 53 2.16 -9.27 -22.48
N VAL A 54 2.85 -9.53 -21.36
CA VAL A 54 3.43 -10.82 -20.97
C VAL A 54 2.60 -11.58 -19.92
N GLY A 55 1.38 -11.14 -19.63
CA GLY A 55 0.47 -11.80 -18.68
C GLY A 55 0.93 -11.69 -17.22
N LYS A 56 1.69 -10.65 -16.91
CA LYS A 56 2.16 -10.32 -15.56
C LYS A 56 1.59 -8.98 -15.12
N GLU A 57 1.61 -8.78 -13.81
CA GLU A 57 1.17 -7.56 -13.16
C GLU A 57 2.23 -7.08 -12.16
N ILE A 58 2.11 -5.81 -11.79
CA ILE A 58 2.92 -5.23 -10.73
C ILE A 58 2.32 -5.65 -9.39
N LYS A 59 3.12 -6.36 -8.59
CA LYS A 59 2.81 -6.65 -7.19
C LYS A 59 4.02 -6.36 -6.31
N GLY A 60 3.83 -5.75 -5.16
CA GLY A 60 4.87 -5.51 -4.16
C GLY A 60 5.62 -6.80 -3.83
N SER A 61 4.86 -7.88 -3.60
CA SER A 61 5.42 -9.21 -3.38
C SER A 61 6.22 -9.77 -4.58
N SER A 62 5.93 -9.37 -5.82
CA SER A 62 6.64 -9.86 -7.01
C SER A 62 7.83 -8.99 -7.40
N LEU A 63 7.82 -7.71 -7.01
CA LEU A 63 8.90 -6.75 -7.26
C LEU A 63 10.01 -6.81 -6.20
N ILE A 64 9.66 -6.99 -4.93
CA ILE A 64 10.60 -6.88 -3.81
C ILE A 64 10.62 -8.11 -2.90
N ASP A 65 10.30 -9.32 -3.42
CA ASP A 65 10.61 -10.58 -2.73
C ASP A 65 12.13 -10.83 -2.60
N ARG A 66 12.50 -11.74 -1.69
CA ARG A 66 13.92 -12.12 -1.46
C ARG A 66 14.61 -12.60 -2.74
N LYS A 67 13.88 -13.26 -3.63
CA LYS A 67 14.41 -13.78 -4.90
C LYS A 67 14.78 -12.64 -5.85
N ARG A 68 14.04 -11.52 -5.87
CA ARG A 68 14.36 -10.36 -6.73
C ARG A 68 15.62 -9.64 -6.26
N PHE A 69 15.79 -9.53 -4.95
CA PHE A 69 17.05 -9.04 -4.37
C PHE A 69 18.21 -9.97 -4.69
N ALA A 70 18.05 -11.28 -4.50
CA ALA A 70 19.07 -12.27 -4.82
C ALA A 70 19.48 -12.21 -6.30
N PHE A 71 18.51 -12.10 -7.21
CA PHE A 71 18.74 -11.91 -8.64
C PHE A 71 19.53 -10.63 -8.94
N ALA A 72 19.07 -9.49 -8.40
CA ALA A 72 19.73 -8.21 -8.65
C ALA A 72 21.19 -8.18 -8.19
N ALA A 73 21.52 -8.90 -7.12
CA ALA A 73 22.85 -8.98 -6.53
C ALA A 73 23.82 -9.95 -7.23
N GLN A 74 23.38 -10.68 -8.26
CA GLN A 74 24.22 -11.65 -8.97
C GLN A 74 25.33 -11.01 -9.81
N GLY A 75 25.22 -9.72 -10.15
CA GLY A 75 26.17 -9.03 -11.02
C GLY A 75 26.13 -7.51 -10.83
N ALA A 76 27.04 -6.82 -11.52
CA ALA A 76 27.07 -5.37 -11.54
C ALA A 76 25.80 -4.79 -12.20
N PRO A 77 25.46 -3.51 -11.94
CA PRO A 77 24.38 -2.84 -12.64
C PRO A 77 24.52 -2.94 -14.16
N ILE A 78 23.50 -3.49 -14.83
CA ILE A 78 23.47 -3.69 -16.28
C ILE A 78 22.97 -2.39 -16.96
N PRO A 79 23.63 -1.90 -18.03
CA PRO A 79 23.19 -0.73 -18.77
C PRO A 79 21.73 -0.80 -19.25
N ASP A 80 21.03 0.33 -19.28
CA ASP A 80 19.58 0.41 -19.49
C ASP A 80 19.08 -0.29 -20.76
N ARG A 81 19.83 -0.19 -21.86
CA ARG A 81 19.47 -0.84 -23.12
C ARG A 81 19.57 -2.36 -23.00
N GLU A 82 20.72 -2.84 -22.58
CA GLU A 82 21.03 -4.27 -22.41
C GLU A 82 20.10 -4.93 -21.38
N ARG A 83 19.88 -4.29 -20.23
CA ARG A 83 18.96 -4.76 -19.19
C ARG A 83 17.54 -4.94 -19.74
N ARG A 84 17.03 -3.98 -20.52
CA ARG A 84 15.69 -4.08 -21.13
C ARG A 84 15.62 -5.22 -22.14
N GLU A 85 16.64 -5.42 -22.96
CA GLU A 85 16.72 -6.53 -23.92
C GLU A 85 16.69 -7.88 -23.18
N LEU A 86 17.56 -8.06 -22.17
CA LEU A 86 17.59 -9.26 -21.32
C LEU A 86 16.28 -9.50 -20.56
N CYS A 87 15.65 -8.45 -20.04
CA CYS A 87 14.34 -8.54 -19.38
C CYS A 87 13.24 -9.03 -20.32
N ARG A 88 13.20 -8.56 -21.57
CA ARG A 88 12.21 -9.03 -22.54
C ARG A 88 12.38 -10.51 -22.82
N VAL A 89 13.63 -10.96 -23.03
CA VAL A 89 13.93 -12.40 -23.22
C VAL A 89 13.52 -13.20 -21.99
N PHE A 90 13.85 -12.73 -20.80
CA PHE A 90 13.45 -13.35 -19.53
C PHE A 90 11.93 -13.51 -19.40
N LEU A 91 11.20 -12.46 -19.74
CA LEU A 91 9.73 -12.43 -19.66
C LEU A 91 9.07 -13.31 -20.73
N ALA A 92 9.66 -13.40 -21.93
CA ALA A 92 9.18 -14.25 -23.01
C ALA A 92 9.39 -15.75 -22.73
N ALA A 93 10.47 -16.12 -22.03
CA ALA A 93 10.76 -17.51 -21.66
C ALA A 93 9.60 -18.18 -20.89
N GLY A 94 8.88 -17.42 -20.06
CA GLY A 94 7.70 -17.90 -19.34
C GLY A 94 6.52 -18.33 -20.23
N ARG A 95 6.61 -18.13 -21.55
CA ARG A 95 5.61 -18.51 -22.57
C ARG A 95 6.12 -19.60 -23.53
N GLY A 96 7.14 -20.37 -23.14
CA GLY A 96 7.68 -21.47 -23.93
C GLY A 96 8.98 -21.16 -24.68
N GLY A 97 9.71 -20.12 -24.26
CA GLY A 97 11.07 -19.86 -24.74
C GLY A 97 12.14 -20.54 -23.88
N ASP A 98 13.40 -20.48 -24.32
CA ASP A 98 14.54 -21.05 -23.61
C ASP A 98 14.68 -20.48 -22.18
N ALA A 99 15.12 -21.33 -21.26
CA ALA A 99 15.34 -20.94 -19.87
C ALA A 99 16.32 -19.76 -19.78
N PRO A 100 15.99 -18.67 -19.05
CA PRO A 100 16.87 -17.52 -18.97
C PRO A 100 18.22 -17.86 -18.33
N GLY A 101 19.31 -17.35 -18.90
CA GLY A 101 20.63 -17.41 -18.28
C GLY A 101 20.76 -16.49 -17.05
N ARG A 102 21.92 -16.54 -16.40
CA ARG A 102 22.26 -15.72 -15.22
C ARG A 102 22.04 -14.22 -15.46
N ASP A 103 22.42 -13.71 -16.62
CA ASP A 103 22.27 -12.29 -16.96
C ASP A 103 20.80 -11.89 -17.12
N GLY A 104 19.95 -12.79 -17.63
CA GLY A 104 18.51 -12.60 -17.71
C GLY A 104 17.86 -12.50 -16.32
N PHE A 105 18.25 -13.38 -15.39
CA PHE A 105 17.83 -13.30 -14.00
C PHE A 105 18.30 -12.00 -13.34
N THR A 106 19.58 -11.65 -13.52
CA THR A 106 20.18 -10.42 -12.99
C THR A 106 19.45 -9.17 -13.48
N ALA A 107 19.23 -9.07 -14.80
CA ALA A 107 18.52 -7.97 -15.43
C ALA A 107 17.08 -7.83 -14.88
N TYR A 108 16.35 -8.95 -14.78
CA TYR A 108 14.99 -8.95 -14.25
C TYR A 108 14.94 -8.54 -12.78
N GLY A 109 15.84 -9.04 -11.93
CA GLY A 109 15.97 -8.60 -10.54
C GLY A 109 16.22 -7.10 -10.43
N GLN A 110 17.20 -6.58 -11.17
CA GLN A 110 17.51 -5.15 -11.20
C GLN A 110 16.32 -4.31 -11.72
N ALA A 111 15.57 -4.82 -12.69
CA ALA A 111 14.36 -4.18 -13.20
C ALA A 111 13.21 -4.12 -12.19
N CYS A 112 12.97 -5.20 -11.45
CA CYS A 112 11.98 -5.21 -10.38
C CYS A 112 12.30 -4.16 -9.29
N LEU A 113 13.56 -4.11 -8.83
CA LEU A 113 13.96 -3.13 -7.81
C LEU A 113 13.92 -1.68 -8.33
N ARG A 114 14.28 -1.46 -9.60
CA ARG A 114 14.18 -0.13 -10.23
C ARG A 114 12.72 0.31 -10.36
N MET A 115 11.83 -0.60 -10.75
CA MET A 115 10.40 -0.31 -10.82
C MET A 115 9.87 0.10 -9.45
N ALA A 116 10.16 -0.68 -8.41
CA ALA A 116 9.70 -0.40 -7.05
C ALA A 116 10.16 0.98 -6.53
N ARG A 117 11.46 1.31 -6.71
CA ARG A 117 11.98 2.65 -6.37
C ARG A 117 11.32 3.76 -7.19
N GLY A 118 11.13 3.52 -8.49
CA GLY A 118 10.51 4.49 -9.39
C GLY A 118 9.05 4.78 -9.04
N ILE A 119 8.28 3.78 -8.61
CA ILE A 119 6.89 3.94 -8.15
C ILE A 119 6.84 4.88 -6.94
N VAL A 120 7.67 4.63 -5.92
CA VAL A 120 7.73 5.48 -4.72
C VAL A 120 8.16 6.90 -5.07
N ALA A 121 9.15 7.06 -5.96
CA ALA A 121 9.57 8.37 -6.44
C ALA A 121 8.47 9.10 -7.23
N LEU A 122 7.64 8.38 -7.99
CA LEU A 122 6.47 8.95 -8.66
C LEU A 122 5.42 9.42 -7.66
N LEU A 123 5.12 8.63 -6.63
CA LEU A 123 4.20 9.03 -5.56
C LEU A 123 4.65 10.32 -4.88
N LYS A 124 5.94 10.43 -4.53
CA LYS A 124 6.52 11.66 -3.96
C LYS A 124 6.33 12.86 -4.90
N ARG A 125 6.62 12.71 -6.19
CA ARG A 125 6.47 13.79 -7.19
C ARG A 125 5.03 14.22 -7.41
N SER A 126 4.08 13.28 -7.33
CA SER A 126 2.64 13.55 -7.48
C SER A 126 2.01 14.15 -6.22
N GLY A 127 2.78 14.44 -5.17
CA GLY A 127 2.25 14.93 -3.90
C GLY A 127 1.32 13.93 -3.22
N ALA A 128 1.49 12.63 -3.50
CA ALA A 128 0.72 11.58 -2.86
C ALA A 128 1.09 11.48 -1.38
N VAL A 129 0.17 10.97 -0.57
CA VAL A 129 0.32 10.90 0.88
C VAL A 129 0.01 9.48 1.37
N LEU A 130 1.02 8.82 1.94
CA LEU A 130 0.91 7.46 2.46
C LEU A 130 0.21 7.43 3.82
N MET A 131 -0.75 6.53 3.97
CA MET A 131 -1.46 6.26 5.22
C MET A 131 -1.64 4.75 5.37
N ALA A 132 -1.26 4.21 6.53
CA ALA A 132 -1.32 2.79 6.80
C ALA A 132 -1.57 2.50 8.28
N SER A 133 -2.25 1.40 8.54
CA SER A 133 -2.53 0.89 9.88
C SER A 133 -2.05 -0.56 9.96
N ALA A 134 -1.18 -0.84 10.92
CA ALA A 134 -0.60 -2.14 11.15
C ALA A 134 -1.13 -2.74 12.47
N ILE A 135 -1.46 -4.03 12.46
CA ILE A 135 -1.80 -4.81 13.66
C ILE A 135 -0.87 -6.03 13.74
N PRO A 136 -0.62 -6.59 14.95
CA PRO A 136 0.16 -7.83 15.06
C PRO A 136 -0.38 -8.93 14.15
N ARG A 137 0.49 -9.79 13.62
CA ARG A 137 0.03 -10.99 12.90
C ARG A 137 -0.78 -11.88 13.85
N GLY A 138 -1.90 -12.40 13.35
CA GLY A 138 -2.61 -13.52 13.99
C GLY A 138 -3.42 -13.07 15.19
N VAL A 139 -3.81 -11.79 15.23
CA VAL A 139 -4.75 -11.30 16.23
C VAL A 139 -6.06 -12.06 16.07
N VAL A 140 -6.46 -12.76 17.12
CA VAL A 140 -7.72 -13.49 17.16
C VAL A 140 -8.80 -12.59 17.74
N ARG A 141 -9.96 -12.56 17.09
CA ARG A 141 -11.15 -11.91 17.62
C ARG A 141 -11.58 -12.57 18.94
N PRO A 142 -11.76 -11.81 20.04
CA PRO A 142 -12.30 -12.34 21.29
C PRO A 142 -13.70 -12.93 21.09
N ARG A 143 -14.00 -14.07 21.75
CA ARG A 143 -15.29 -14.77 21.62
C ARG A 143 -16.48 -13.94 22.12
N ASP A 144 -16.24 -13.09 23.10
CA ASP A 144 -17.20 -12.21 23.76
C ASP A 144 -17.21 -10.79 23.18
N HIS A 145 -16.57 -10.58 22.02
CA HIS A 145 -16.47 -9.27 21.40
C HIS A 145 -17.87 -8.73 21.04
N ARG A 146 -18.34 -7.74 21.80
CA ARG A 146 -19.71 -7.22 21.70
C ARG A 146 -19.95 -6.31 20.49
N PHE A 147 -18.90 -5.95 19.75
CA PHE A 147 -18.95 -4.98 18.66
C PHE A 147 -18.82 -5.66 17.30
N ASP A 148 -19.53 -6.78 17.14
CA ASP A 148 -19.29 -7.71 16.05
C ASP A 148 -19.54 -7.13 14.64
N ASP A 149 -20.39 -6.12 14.63
CA ASP A 149 -20.83 -5.34 13.48
C ASP A 149 -20.06 -4.04 13.26
N TYR A 150 -19.13 -3.70 14.14
CA TYR A 150 -18.38 -2.45 14.06
C TYR A 150 -17.11 -2.64 13.22
N LEU A 151 -16.66 -1.52 12.68
CA LEU A 151 -15.40 -1.45 11.99
C LEU A 151 -14.24 -1.67 12.97
N ARG A 152 -13.29 -2.54 12.59
CA ARG A 152 -12.11 -2.87 13.41
C ARG A 152 -11.27 -1.61 13.62
N LYS A 153 -10.64 -1.47 14.80
CA LYS A 153 -9.99 -0.21 15.20
C LYS A 153 -8.89 0.24 14.25
N ASP A 154 -8.12 -0.68 13.70
CA ASP A 154 -7.08 -0.38 12.71
C ASP A 154 -7.63 0.38 11.51
N VAL A 155 -8.81 0.01 11.02
CA VAL A 155 -9.48 0.72 9.93
C VAL A 155 -10.06 2.06 10.41
N VAL A 156 -10.60 2.12 11.63
CA VAL A 156 -11.04 3.38 12.25
C VAL A 156 -9.88 4.38 12.38
N PHE A 157 -8.69 3.91 12.77
CA PHE A 157 -7.48 4.72 12.82
C PHE A 157 -7.02 5.11 11.42
N LEU A 158 -7.11 4.22 10.43
CA LEU A 158 -6.80 4.56 9.04
C LEU A 158 -7.67 5.72 8.52
N PHE A 159 -8.99 5.63 8.73
CA PHE A 159 -9.92 6.71 8.36
C PHE A 159 -9.74 7.98 9.19
N GLU A 160 -9.25 7.89 10.42
CA GLU A 160 -8.86 9.07 11.21
C GLU A 160 -7.75 9.88 10.53
N ARG A 161 -6.72 9.20 10.00
CA ARG A 161 -5.61 9.88 9.31
C ARG A 161 -6.11 10.54 8.03
N PHE A 162 -6.92 9.81 7.26
CA PHE A 162 -7.50 10.34 6.04
C PHE A 162 -8.40 11.54 6.32
N PHE A 163 -9.21 11.49 7.37
CA PHE A 163 -10.05 12.61 7.81
C PHE A 163 -9.22 13.85 8.12
N TYR A 164 -8.22 13.77 9.01
CA TYR A 164 -7.43 14.96 9.39
C TYR A 164 -6.61 15.50 8.22
N PHE A 165 -6.16 14.63 7.32
CA PHE A 165 -5.55 15.02 6.06
C PHE A 165 -6.51 15.88 5.21
N LEU A 166 -7.71 15.35 4.94
CA LEU A 166 -8.72 16.04 4.14
C LEU A 166 -9.22 17.33 4.78
N GLU A 167 -9.40 17.33 6.11
CA GLU A 167 -9.78 18.51 6.88
C GLU A 167 -8.76 19.64 6.70
N THR A 168 -7.47 19.31 6.74
CA THR A 168 -6.39 20.26 6.48
C THR A 168 -6.43 20.80 5.05
N LYS A 169 -6.81 19.96 4.08
CA LYS A 169 -6.97 20.36 2.67
C LYS A 169 -8.28 21.12 2.40
N ARG A 170 -9.28 20.98 3.26
CA ARG A 170 -10.67 21.43 3.04
C ARG A 170 -11.26 20.87 1.75
N GLU A 171 -10.97 19.60 1.47
CA GLU A 171 -11.44 18.89 0.27
C GLU A 171 -12.05 17.54 0.63
N HIS A 172 -12.95 17.05 -0.22
CA HIS A 172 -13.55 15.73 -0.03
C HIS A 172 -12.62 14.61 -0.49
N GLY A 173 -12.76 13.45 0.13
CA GLY A 173 -12.00 12.25 -0.19
C GLY A 173 -12.90 11.05 -0.48
N VAL A 174 -12.49 10.26 -1.47
CA VAL A 174 -13.17 9.03 -1.88
C VAL A 174 -12.25 7.85 -1.64
N LEU A 175 -12.82 6.73 -1.21
CA LEU A 175 -12.11 5.48 -0.99
C LEU A 175 -12.11 4.65 -2.30
N VAL A 176 -10.95 4.14 -2.69
CA VAL A 176 -10.79 3.21 -3.81
C VAL A 176 -10.09 1.96 -3.30
N MET A 177 -10.68 0.80 -3.50
CA MET A 177 -10.22 -0.47 -2.94
C MET A 177 -10.00 -1.51 -4.04
N ASP A 178 -9.04 -2.41 -3.87
CA ASP A 178 -8.97 -3.63 -4.69
C ASP A 178 -10.19 -4.51 -4.42
N GLU A 179 -10.76 -5.11 -5.47
CA GLU A 179 -11.82 -6.11 -5.32
C GLU A 179 -11.20 -7.42 -4.81
N THR A 180 -11.79 -8.00 -3.76
CA THR A 180 -11.35 -9.27 -3.18
C THR A 180 -12.41 -10.35 -3.41
N GLU A 181 -12.83 -11.07 -2.37
CA GLU A 181 -14.01 -11.91 -2.44
C GLU A 181 -15.26 -11.03 -2.23
N LYS A 182 -16.22 -11.06 -3.17
CA LYS A 182 -17.47 -10.28 -3.10
C LYS A 182 -18.20 -10.34 -1.76
N ARG A 183 -18.12 -11.47 -1.05
CA ARG A 183 -18.73 -11.64 0.27
C ARG A 183 -18.00 -10.83 1.34
N GLU A 184 -16.68 -10.80 1.29
CA GLU A 184 -15.83 -10.02 2.20
C GLU A 184 -15.98 -8.52 1.94
N ASP A 185 -15.98 -8.11 0.67
CA ASP A 185 -16.20 -6.72 0.26
C ASP A 185 -17.55 -6.19 0.77
N ARG A 186 -18.63 -6.94 0.56
CA ARG A 186 -19.97 -6.58 1.08
C ARG A 186 -19.99 -6.48 2.60
N ARG A 187 -19.33 -7.39 3.30
CA ARG A 187 -19.24 -7.38 4.77
C ARG A 187 -18.45 -6.16 5.25
N PHE A 188 -17.37 -5.80 4.55
CA PHE A 188 -16.59 -4.61 4.85
C PHE A 188 -17.43 -3.33 4.66
N VAL A 189 -18.11 -3.18 3.52
CA VAL A 189 -19.00 -2.05 3.24
C VAL A 189 -20.07 -1.92 4.32
N ALA A 190 -20.76 -3.00 4.67
CA ALA A 190 -21.79 -2.95 5.71
C ALA A 190 -21.26 -2.49 7.08
N ARG A 191 -20.04 -2.90 7.48
CA ARG A 191 -19.40 -2.44 8.72
C ARG A 191 -18.99 -0.97 8.63
N MET A 192 -18.50 -0.54 7.48
CA MET A 192 -18.13 0.84 7.22
C MET A 192 -19.35 1.77 7.27
N GLU A 193 -20.44 1.41 6.61
CA GLU A 193 -21.71 2.14 6.66
C GLU A 193 -22.22 2.27 8.10
N LYS A 194 -22.24 1.16 8.87
CA LYS A 194 -22.60 1.19 10.29
C LYS A 194 -21.71 2.14 11.08
N TYR A 195 -20.40 2.14 10.86
CA TYR A 195 -19.47 3.05 11.52
C TYR A 195 -19.81 4.53 11.23
N PHE A 196 -19.92 4.89 9.96
CA PHE A 196 -20.17 6.26 9.53
C PHE A 196 -21.57 6.77 9.89
N THR A 197 -22.58 5.91 9.96
CA THR A 197 -23.96 6.31 10.29
C THR A 197 -24.26 6.26 11.79
N ARG A 198 -23.76 5.27 12.52
CA ARG A 198 -24.16 5.01 13.91
C ARG A 198 -23.27 5.66 14.95
N THR A 199 -22.00 5.93 14.64
CA THR A 199 -21.07 6.55 15.61
C THR A 199 -21.01 8.07 15.43
N ALA A 200 -20.85 8.81 16.54
CA ALA A 200 -20.69 10.28 16.48
C ALA A 200 -19.42 10.66 15.72
N THR A 201 -18.30 10.00 16.00
CA THR A 201 -17.02 10.19 15.30
C THR A 201 -17.13 9.86 13.82
N GLY A 202 -17.79 8.76 13.44
CA GLY A 202 -18.01 8.39 12.06
C GLY A 202 -18.82 9.46 11.32
N ARG A 203 -19.97 9.89 11.86
CA ARG A 203 -20.79 10.96 11.27
C ARG A 203 -20.03 12.28 11.12
N HIS A 204 -19.16 12.61 12.08
CA HIS A 204 -18.30 13.79 11.94
C HIS A 204 -17.29 13.62 10.78
N ARG A 205 -16.72 12.42 10.62
CA ARG A 205 -15.77 12.16 9.54
C ARG A 205 -16.39 12.20 8.14
N THR A 206 -17.70 12.01 8.01
CA THR A 206 -18.39 12.17 6.71
C THR A 206 -18.44 13.62 6.23
N THR A 207 -18.04 14.61 7.04
CA THR A 207 -17.85 15.98 6.56
C THR A 207 -16.83 16.06 5.44
N TRP A 208 -15.80 15.19 5.46
CA TRP A 208 -14.75 15.16 4.44
C TRP A 208 -14.64 13.84 3.70
N ILE A 209 -14.92 12.70 4.36
CA ILE A 209 -14.84 11.37 3.73
C ILE A 209 -16.18 10.99 3.12
N VAL A 210 -16.18 10.60 1.85
CA VAL A 210 -17.32 9.96 1.19
C VAL A 210 -17.29 8.44 1.53
N PRO A 211 -18.23 7.92 2.34
CA PRO A 211 -18.17 6.56 2.86
C PRO A 211 -18.72 5.50 1.87
N THR A 212 -18.60 5.77 0.56
CA THR A 212 -19.02 4.87 -0.52
C THR A 212 -17.78 4.52 -1.33
N PRO A 213 -17.22 3.31 -1.18
CA PRO A 213 -15.96 2.95 -1.81
C PRO A 213 -16.20 2.53 -3.27
N PHE A 214 -15.23 2.82 -4.13
CA PHE A 214 -15.14 2.23 -5.46
C PHE A 214 -14.23 1.00 -5.41
N PHE A 215 -14.74 -0.14 -5.86
CA PHE A 215 -13.93 -1.34 -6.05
C PHE A 215 -13.39 -1.39 -7.48
N VAL A 216 -12.12 -1.73 -7.63
CA VAL A 216 -11.44 -1.85 -8.93
C VAL A 216 -10.66 -3.16 -9.00
N SER A 217 -10.46 -3.66 -10.22
CA SER A 217 -9.60 -4.83 -10.45
C SER A 217 -8.12 -4.42 -10.40
N SER A 218 -7.32 -5.11 -9.58
CA SER A 218 -5.89 -4.82 -9.37
C SER A 218 -5.04 -4.86 -10.63
N ASP A 219 -5.34 -5.74 -11.57
CA ASP A 219 -4.62 -5.86 -12.85
C ASP A 219 -4.86 -4.64 -13.78
N MET A 220 -6.00 -3.95 -13.61
CA MET A 220 -6.41 -2.80 -14.42
C MET A 220 -6.04 -1.45 -13.78
N ALA A 221 -5.81 -1.40 -12.46
CA ALA A 221 -5.63 -0.17 -11.70
C ALA A 221 -4.20 0.03 -11.18
N ARG A 222 -3.37 0.78 -11.94
CA ARG A 222 -1.97 1.09 -11.57
C ARG A 222 -1.81 1.75 -10.19
N ALA A 223 -2.79 2.54 -9.77
CA ALA A 223 -2.77 3.18 -8.47
C ALA A 223 -2.97 2.16 -7.33
N VAL A 224 -3.79 1.12 -7.52
CA VAL A 224 -3.90 0.01 -6.57
C VAL A 224 -2.60 -0.79 -6.52
N GLN A 225 -1.98 -1.07 -7.66
CA GLN A 225 -0.67 -1.75 -7.70
C GLN A 225 0.44 -0.97 -6.96
N ALA A 226 0.40 0.37 -7.02
CA ALA A 226 1.29 1.22 -6.24
C ALA A 226 0.96 1.20 -4.73
N ALA A 227 -0.33 1.07 -4.37
CA ALA A 227 -0.76 0.90 -2.99
C ALA A 227 -0.25 -0.43 -2.42
N ASP A 228 -0.40 -1.55 -3.14
CA ASP A 228 0.14 -2.88 -2.80
C ASP A 228 1.65 -2.82 -2.49
N LEU A 229 2.43 -2.17 -3.36
CA LEU A 229 3.86 -1.99 -3.13
C LEU A 229 4.13 -1.22 -1.83
N CYS A 230 3.42 -0.11 -1.59
CA CYS A 230 3.63 0.71 -0.40
C CYS A 230 3.35 -0.08 0.88
N ILE A 231 2.21 -0.78 0.96
CA ILE A 231 1.85 -1.53 2.16
C ILE A 231 2.72 -2.77 2.35
N TYR A 232 3.16 -3.43 1.27
CA TYR A 232 4.13 -4.52 1.36
C TYR A 232 5.47 -4.00 1.93
N ALA A 233 5.93 -2.85 1.47
CA ALA A 233 7.15 -2.21 1.98
C ALA A 233 7.01 -1.76 3.43
N VAL A 234 5.85 -1.22 3.83
CA VAL A 234 5.54 -0.91 5.24
C VAL A 234 5.61 -2.18 6.10
N ASN A 235 4.93 -3.25 5.67
CA ASN A 235 4.86 -4.51 6.43
C ASN A 235 6.26 -5.11 6.67
N TRP A 236 7.09 -5.19 5.63
CA TRP A 236 8.41 -5.80 5.75
C TRP A 236 9.54 -4.86 6.21
N GLY A 237 9.46 -3.56 5.95
CA GLY A 237 10.58 -2.63 6.14
C GLY A 237 10.40 -1.55 7.21
N PHE A 238 9.16 -1.15 7.55
CA PHE A 238 8.91 0.01 8.41
C PHE A 238 8.59 -0.39 9.85
N ARG A 239 9.26 0.18 10.85
CA ARG A 239 9.07 -0.17 12.27
C ARG A 239 8.91 1.08 13.14
N LEU A 240 8.16 0.93 14.22
CA LEU A 240 7.96 1.95 15.26
C LEU A 240 8.24 1.32 16.63
N PRO A 241 9.52 1.08 16.99
CA PRO A 241 9.86 0.37 18.22
C PRO A 241 9.30 1.03 19.49
N GLY A 242 9.35 2.37 19.57
CA GLY A 242 8.77 3.13 20.68
C GLY A 242 7.23 3.08 20.77
N ARG A 243 6.56 2.42 19.82
CA ARG A 243 5.12 2.17 19.81
C ARG A 243 4.78 0.67 19.89
N GLY A 244 5.78 -0.22 19.99
CA GLY A 244 5.60 -1.68 20.03
C GLY A 244 5.51 -2.35 18.66
N MET A 245 5.83 -1.65 17.56
CA MET A 245 5.93 -2.25 16.23
C MET A 245 7.39 -2.67 15.96
N ASP A 246 7.81 -3.78 16.58
CA ASP A 246 9.20 -4.25 16.69
C ASP A 246 9.46 -5.68 16.15
N ALA A 247 8.48 -6.32 15.50
CA ALA A 247 8.65 -7.64 14.90
C ALA A 247 9.73 -7.66 13.79
N SER A 248 10.18 -8.85 13.41
CA SER A 248 11.23 -9.04 12.40
C SER A 248 10.97 -8.22 11.13
N ARG A 249 11.98 -7.49 10.66
CA ARG A 249 11.94 -6.72 9.41
C ARG A 249 12.94 -7.29 8.39
N ARG A 250 12.78 -6.92 7.12
CA ARG A 250 13.75 -7.16 6.05
C ARG A 250 14.58 -5.90 5.87
N ASP A 251 15.85 -5.94 6.29
CA ASP A 251 16.73 -4.77 6.23
C ASP A 251 16.91 -4.27 4.80
N GLU A 252 16.96 -5.16 3.81
CA GLU A 252 17.08 -4.76 2.40
C GLU A 252 15.88 -3.94 1.88
N ILE A 253 14.68 -4.10 2.47
CA ILE A 253 13.50 -3.27 2.19
C ILE A 253 13.53 -2.00 3.04
N ALA A 254 13.94 -2.10 4.31
CA ALA A 254 14.07 -0.95 5.21
C ALA A 254 15.08 0.07 4.67
N ASP A 255 16.24 -0.39 4.19
CA ASP A 255 17.28 0.46 3.61
C ASP A 255 16.83 1.07 2.29
N MET A 256 16.06 0.32 1.49
CA MET A 256 15.58 0.80 0.20
C MET A 256 14.46 1.83 0.30
N PHE A 257 13.55 1.70 1.28
CA PHE A 257 12.31 2.47 1.31
C PHE A 257 12.06 3.21 2.63
N GLY A 258 12.78 2.93 3.71
CA GLY A 258 12.46 3.44 5.04
C GLY A 258 12.36 4.96 5.10
N ALA A 259 13.37 5.66 4.54
CA ALA A 259 13.36 7.12 4.46
C ALA A 259 12.23 7.64 3.56
N ASP A 260 12.06 7.06 2.37
CA ASP A 260 11.01 7.49 1.44
C ASP A 260 9.60 7.27 1.99
N LEU A 261 9.33 6.16 2.68
CA LEU A 261 8.05 5.92 3.35
C LEU A 261 7.84 6.88 4.52
N ALA A 262 8.91 7.20 5.26
CA ALA A 262 8.85 8.18 6.34
C ALA A 262 8.57 9.60 5.82
N ASP A 263 9.05 9.95 4.64
CA ASP A 263 8.78 11.23 3.98
C ASP A 263 7.37 11.26 3.36
N LEU A 264 6.95 10.16 2.72
CA LEU A 264 5.68 10.06 1.99
C LEU A 264 4.48 10.01 2.93
N GLN A 265 4.64 9.54 4.17
CA GLN A 265 3.52 9.41 5.09
C GLN A 265 2.89 10.76 5.44
N TYR A 266 1.58 10.73 5.72
CA TYR A 266 0.90 11.88 6.33
C TYR A 266 1.60 12.32 7.63
N ARG A 267 1.75 13.64 7.79
CA ARG A 267 2.18 14.28 9.03
C ARG A 267 1.27 15.48 9.26
N GLY A 268 0.59 15.51 10.40
CA GLY A 268 -0.29 16.61 10.75
C GLY A 268 -0.69 16.58 12.21
N ARG A 269 -1.73 17.33 12.54
CA ARG A 269 -2.28 17.39 13.90
C ARG A 269 -3.70 16.85 13.90
N GLY A 270 -4.03 16.03 14.88
CA GLY A 270 -5.40 15.68 15.20
C GLY A 270 -5.88 16.45 16.42
N VAL A 271 -7.19 16.47 16.63
CA VAL A 271 -7.82 17.01 17.84
C VAL A 271 -8.63 15.92 18.50
N ARG A 272 -8.40 15.69 19.79
CA ARG A 272 -9.13 14.74 20.63
C ARG A 272 -9.42 15.39 21.97
N ASP A 273 -10.69 15.37 22.40
CA ASP A 273 -11.13 15.97 23.67
C ASP A 273 -10.65 17.42 23.86
N GLY A 274 -10.67 18.20 22.78
CA GLY A 274 -10.19 19.59 22.76
C GLY A 274 -8.66 19.75 22.82
N ARG A 275 -7.89 18.66 22.84
CA ARG A 275 -6.42 18.69 22.85
C ARG A 275 -5.85 18.31 21.48
N ALA A 276 -4.90 19.10 21.01
CA ALA A 276 -4.14 18.79 19.81
C ALA A 276 -3.11 17.69 20.08
N PHE A 277 -2.89 16.81 19.12
CA PHE A 277 -1.84 15.78 19.16
C PHE A 277 -1.22 15.60 17.77
N ASP A 278 0.05 15.20 17.73
CA ASP A 278 0.71 14.87 16.46
C ASP A 278 0.16 13.57 15.89
N SER A 279 -0.24 13.62 14.62
CA SER A 279 -0.80 12.50 13.87
C SER A 279 0.13 12.13 12.72
N TYR A 280 0.43 10.84 12.63
CA TYR A 280 1.29 10.25 11.61
C TYR A 280 0.48 9.28 10.75
N GLY A 281 0.81 9.22 9.46
CA GLY A 281 0.14 8.42 8.45
C GLY A 281 0.24 6.92 8.71
N ILE A 282 1.40 6.46 9.20
CA ILE A 282 1.61 5.06 9.57
C ILE A 282 1.39 4.90 11.07
N VAL A 283 0.46 4.03 11.46
CA VAL A 283 0.12 3.75 12.86
C VAL A 283 0.17 2.25 13.14
N TYR A 284 0.55 1.92 14.37
CA TYR A 284 0.46 0.56 14.90
C TYR A 284 -0.65 0.47 15.95
N VAL A 285 -1.50 -0.54 15.81
CA VAL A 285 -2.65 -0.81 16.67
C VAL A 285 -2.45 -2.18 17.32
N PRO A 286 -1.86 -2.24 18.54
CA PRO A 286 -1.50 -3.51 19.17
C PRO A 286 -2.72 -4.37 19.53
N ASP A 287 -3.84 -3.73 19.85
CA ASP A 287 -5.10 -4.39 20.16
C ASP A 287 -6.24 -3.79 19.31
N PRO A 288 -6.55 -4.41 18.16
CA PRO A 288 -7.60 -3.92 17.28
C PRO A 288 -9.03 -4.27 17.76
N TYR A 289 -9.18 -5.10 18.79
CA TYR A 289 -10.47 -5.55 19.34
C TYR A 289 -10.81 -5.02 20.73
N GLY A 290 -9.86 -4.35 21.41
CA GLY A 290 -10.09 -3.80 22.73
C GLY A 290 -11.23 -2.77 22.77
N PRO A 291 -11.52 -2.18 23.94
CA PRO A 291 -12.52 -1.14 24.04
C PRO A 291 -12.16 0.07 23.16
N PRO A 292 -13.14 0.76 22.55
CA PRO A 292 -12.90 2.07 21.96
C PRO A 292 -12.14 2.91 22.99
N ARG A 293 -10.97 3.44 22.63
CA ARG A 293 -10.32 4.40 23.53
C ARG A 293 -11.29 5.59 23.61
N ALA A 294 -11.68 5.96 24.82
CA ALA A 294 -12.49 7.15 25.10
C ALA A 294 -11.92 8.36 24.35
#